data_AF-A0A8T7JM52-F1
#
_entry.id   AF-A0A8T7JM52-F1
#
_cell.length_a   1.000
_cell.length_b   1.000
_cell.length_c   1.000
_cell.angle_alpha   90.00
_cell.angle_beta   90.00
_cell.angle_gamma   90.00
#
_symmetry.space_group_name_H-M   'P 1'
#
loop_
_entity.id
_entity.type
_entity.pdbx_description
1 polymer ?
#
loop_
_entity_poly.entity_id
_entity_poly.type
_entity_poly.pdbx_seq_one_letter_code
_entity_poly.pdbx_strand_id
1 'polypeptide(L)'
;MSDWFCVSAWYENGETEIHFEIANEDGEQYFFWLSVDLINEKFKTQGESALDAFYYAEEDMLALAVTILDEELVANVEHIEISPRLFSKYTN
;
A
#
# COMPACT_ATOMS: atom_id res chain seq x y z
N MET A 1 5.16 3.20 -19.42
CA MET A 1 4.87 3.00 -18.00
C MET A 1 5.91 3.81 -17.28
N SER A 2 5.48 4.76 -16.47
CA SER A 2 6.39 5.47 -15.56
C SER A 2 6.77 4.50 -14.45
N ASP A 3 8.05 4.45 -14.10
CA ASP A 3 8.51 3.60 -13.02
C ASP A 3 8.05 4.20 -11.68
N TRP A 4 7.16 3.48 -10.99
CA TRP A 4 6.67 3.85 -9.67
C TRP A 4 7.58 3.27 -8.59
N PHE A 5 7.68 3.95 -7.45
CA PHE A 5 8.44 3.47 -6.30
C PHE A 5 7.79 3.91 -5.00
N CYS A 6 7.96 3.09 -3.95
CA CYS A 6 7.59 3.46 -2.59
C CYS A 6 8.56 4.51 -2.04
N VAL A 7 8.02 5.60 -1.49
CA VAL A 7 8.81 6.70 -0.91
C VAL A 7 8.95 6.52 0.59
N SER A 8 7.82 6.29 1.27
CA SER A 8 7.77 6.12 2.71
C SER A 8 6.53 5.33 3.13
N ALA A 9 6.60 4.72 4.32
CA ALA A 9 5.49 4.05 4.97
C ALA A 9 5.55 4.33 6.48
N TRP A 10 4.40 4.52 7.12
CA TRP A 10 4.29 4.85 8.54
C TRP A 10 2.99 4.34 9.15
N TYR A 11 2.95 4.31 10.47
CA TYR A 11 1.72 4.06 11.21
C TYR A 11 0.91 5.33 11.39
N GLU A 12 -0.40 5.21 11.22
CA GLU A 12 -1.38 6.23 11.57
C GLU A 12 -2.41 5.62 12.53
N ASN A 13 -3.26 6.46 13.15
CA ASN A 13 -4.39 6.02 13.98
C ASN A 13 -4.01 5.01 15.08
N GLY A 14 -2.90 5.27 15.79
CA GLY A 14 -2.47 4.44 16.90
C GLY A 14 -1.99 3.05 16.48
N GLU A 15 -1.29 2.96 15.34
CA GLU A 15 -0.72 1.73 14.79
C GLU A 15 -1.78 0.71 14.35
N THR A 16 -2.97 1.20 13.99
CA THR A 16 -4.05 0.37 13.43
C THR A 16 -4.09 0.41 11.89
N GLU A 17 -3.43 1.40 11.31
CA GLU A 17 -3.34 1.61 9.87
C GLU A 17 -1.88 1.81 9.46
N ILE A 18 -1.53 1.25 8.31
CA ILE A 18 -0.29 1.56 7.61
C ILE A 18 -0.64 2.49 6.47
N HIS A 19 -0.01 3.66 6.48
CA HIS A 19 -0.07 4.63 5.40
C HIS A 19 1.23 4.55 4.62
N PHE A 20 1.16 4.72 3.31
CA PHE A 20 2.34 4.70 2.46
C PHE A 20 2.17 5.59 1.24
N GLU A 21 3.30 6.01 0.72
CA GLU A 21 3.43 6.95 -0.38
C GLU A 21 4.13 6.29 -1.55
N ILE A 22 3.57 6.47 -2.75
CA ILE A 22 4.24 6.12 -4.00
C ILE A 22 4.40 7.35 -4.88
N ALA A 23 5.51 7.39 -5.63
CA ALA A 23 5.79 8.44 -6.59
C ALA A 23 6.40 7.88 -7.87
N ASN A 24 6.39 8.68 -8.93
CA ASN A 24 7.05 8.36 -10.20
C ASN A 24 7.99 9.48 -10.66
N GLU A 25 8.75 9.22 -11.72
CA GLU A 25 9.71 10.18 -12.29
C GLU A 25 9.07 11.43 -12.90
N ASP A 26 7.78 11.37 -13.22
CA ASP A 26 7.00 12.49 -13.77
C ASP A 26 6.56 13.49 -12.68
N GLY A 27 6.82 13.16 -11.41
CA GLY A 27 6.47 13.99 -10.25
C GLY A 27 5.05 13.77 -9.74
N GLU A 28 4.37 12.72 -10.19
CA GLU A 28 3.10 12.31 -9.61
C GLU A 28 3.32 11.59 -8.28
N GLN A 29 2.42 11.83 -7.33
CA GLN A 29 2.51 11.31 -5.97
C GLN A 29 1.11 10.94 -5.49
N TYR A 30 0.99 9.77 -4.86
CA TYR A 30 -0.26 9.27 -4.33
C TYR A 30 -0.05 8.66 -2.94
N PHE A 31 -1.04 8.84 -2.06
CA PHE A 31 -1.03 8.29 -0.72
C PHE A 31 -2.06 7.17 -0.62
N PHE A 32 -1.64 6.08 0.00
CA PHE A 32 -2.46 4.90 0.22
C PHE A 32 -2.47 4.56 1.70
N TRP A 33 -3.52 3.88 2.13
CA TRP A 33 -3.54 3.28 3.45
C TRP A 33 -4.28 1.96 3.46
N LEU A 34 -3.90 1.10 4.40
CA LEU A 34 -4.55 -0.17 4.67
C LEU A 34 -4.54 -0.50 6.15
N SER A 35 -5.51 -1.29 6.58
CA SER A 35 -5.55 -1.80 7.94
C SER A 35 -4.37 -2.73 8.21
N VAL A 36 -3.76 -2.59 9.39
CA VAL A 36 -2.73 -3.50 9.90
C VAL A 36 -3.21 -4.95 9.94
N ASP A 37 -4.51 -5.19 10.16
CA ASP A 37 -5.08 -6.52 10.17
C ASP A 37 -4.89 -7.22 8.81
N LEU A 38 -4.98 -6.50 7.69
CA LEU A 38 -4.79 -7.07 6.35
C LEU A 38 -3.36 -7.53 6.11
N ILE A 39 -2.38 -6.73 6.51
CA ILE A 39 -0.96 -7.10 6.42
C ILE A 39 -0.68 -8.29 7.33
N ASN A 40 -1.15 -8.24 8.58
CA ASN A 40 -0.94 -9.31 9.54
C ASN A 40 -1.62 -10.61 9.17
N GLU A 41 -2.76 -10.58 8.46
CA GLU A 41 -3.41 -11.80 7.97
C GLU A 41 -2.60 -12.48 6.86
N LYS A 42 -2.03 -11.69 5.95
CA LYS A 42 -1.36 -12.16 4.73
C LYS A 42 0.10 -12.51 4.94
N PHE A 43 0.84 -11.62 5.59
CA PHE A 43 2.30 -11.66 5.67
C PHE A 43 2.80 -12.03 7.06
N LYS A 44 2.04 -12.85 7.83
CA LYS A 44 2.39 -13.25 9.21
C LYS A 44 3.88 -13.53 9.39
N THR A 45 4.61 -12.53 9.87
CA THR A 45 6.00 -12.66 10.29
C THR A 45 6.02 -12.77 11.81
N GLN A 46 6.65 -13.83 12.33
CA GLN A 46 6.67 -14.06 13.77
C GLN A 46 7.58 -13.04 14.45
N GLY A 47 6.98 -12.18 15.30
CA GLY A 47 7.72 -11.25 16.15
C GLY A 47 8.12 -9.93 15.49
N GLU A 48 7.64 -9.67 14.27
CA GLU A 48 7.87 -8.43 13.53
C GLU A 48 6.63 -7.55 13.59
N SER A 49 6.81 -6.22 13.44
CA SER A 49 5.69 -5.29 13.38
C SER A 49 5.00 -5.36 12.01
N ALA A 50 3.76 -4.90 11.93
CA ALA A 50 3.05 -4.88 10.66
C ALA A 50 3.73 -3.98 9.61
N LEU A 51 4.43 -2.93 10.04
CA LEU A 51 5.25 -2.10 9.17
C LEU A 51 6.48 -2.84 8.63
N ASP A 52 7.10 -3.70 9.44
CA ASP A 52 8.18 -4.57 8.96
C ASP A 52 7.65 -5.58 7.93
N ALA A 53 6.47 -6.15 8.19
CA ALA A 53 5.79 -7.04 7.24
C ALA A 53 5.40 -6.31 5.94
N PHE A 54 5.03 -5.03 6.03
CA PHE A 54 4.81 -4.17 4.87
C PHE A 54 6.10 -4.00 4.06
N TYR A 55 7.22 -3.65 4.70
CA TYR A 55 8.51 -3.51 4.01
C TYR A 55 9.01 -4.81 3.40
N TYR A 56 8.75 -5.96 4.05
CA TYR A 56 9.02 -7.27 3.47
C TYR A 56 8.23 -7.50 2.18
N ALA A 57 7.00 -6.99 2.10
CA ALA A 57 6.11 -7.08 0.96
C ALA A 57 6.07 -5.81 0.09
N GLU A 58 7.08 -4.93 0.18
CA GLU A 58 7.03 -3.59 -0.44
C GLU A 58 6.77 -3.66 -1.96
N GLU A 59 7.42 -4.58 -2.67
CA GLU A 59 7.22 -4.76 -4.11
C GLU A 59 5.78 -5.21 -4.44
N ASP A 60 5.20 -6.10 -3.63
CA ASP A 60 3.81 -6.55 -3.79
C ASP A 60 2.83 -5.40 -3.49
N MET A 61 3.12 -4.57 -2.49
CA MET A 61 2.31 -3.40 -2.14
C MET A 61 2.37 -2.31 -3.20
N LEU A 62 3.56 -2.08 -3.77
CA LEU A 62 3.74 -1.17 -4.90
C LEU A 62 2.97 -1.65 -6.13
N ALA A 63 3.09 -2.94 -6.49
CA ALA A 63 2.36 -3.52 -7.62
C ALA A 63 0.84 -3.39 -7.43
N LEU A 64 0.35 -3.61 -6.22
CA LEU A 64 -1.05 -3.40 -5.86
C LEU A 64 -1.48 -1.94 -6.04
N ALA A 65 -0.72 -0.99 -5.51
CA ALA A 65 -1.02 0.44 -5.60
C ALA A 65 -1.07 0.92 -7.06
N VAL A 66 -0.09 0.54 -7.88
CA VAL A 66 -0.05 0.85 -9.31
C VAL A 66 -1.26 0.26 -10.04
N THR A 67 -1.62 -0.99 -9.73
CA THR A 67 -2.79 -1.64 -10.34
C THR A 67 -4.09 -0.92 -9.98
N ILE A 68 -4.22 -0.41 -8.75
CA ILE A 68 -5.39 0.39 -8.35
C ILE A 68 -5.46 1.70 -9.14
N LEU A 69 -4.34 2.40 -9.33
CA LEU A 69 -4.30 3.63 -10.14
C LEU A 69 -4.73 3.36 -11.58
N ASP A 70 -4.26 2.25 -12.16
CA ASP A 70 -4.57 1.85 -13.53
C ASP A 70 -6.02 1.38 -13.72
N GLU A 71 -6.56 0.57 -12.79
CA GLU A 71 -7.88 -0.07 -12.95
C GLU A 71 -9.05 0.78 -12.42
N GLU A 72 -8.88 1.51 -11.32
CA GLU A 72 -9.99 2.23 -10.66
C GLU A 72 -10.15 3.68 -11.16
N LEU A 73 -9.32 4.12 -12.12
CA LEU A 73 -9.36 5.47 -12.72
C LEU A 73 -9.45 6.56 -11.64
N VAL A 74 -8.58 6.49 -10.63
CA VAL A 74 -8.60 7.37 -9.46
C VAL A 74 -8.10 8.77 -9.82
N ALA A 75 -8.86 9.48 -10.65
CA ALA A 75 -8.64 10.88 -10.92
C ALA A 75 -9.25 11.69 -9.77
N ASN A 76 -8.39 12.33 -8.96
CA ASN A 76 -8.72 13.32 -7.91
C ASN A 76 -8.92 12.82 -6.47
N VAL A 77 -8.29 11.70 -6.07
CA VAL A 77 -8.26 11.32 -4.65
C VAL A 77 -6.81 11.29 -4.18
N GLU A 78 -6.48 12.15 -3.22
CA GLU A 78 -5.12 12.24 -2.66
C GLU A 78 -4.81 11.05 -1.73
N HIS A 79 -5.82 10.46 -1.09
CA HIS A 79 -5.68 9.34 -0.15
C HIS A 79 -6.60 8.17 -0.52
N ILE A 80 -6.00 7.03 -0.83
CA ILE A 80 -6.70 5.85 -1.36
C ILE A 80 -6.70 4.73 -0.33
N GLU A 81 -7.89 4.28 0.09
CA GLU A 81 -8.03 3.12 0.96
C GLU A 81 -7.89 1.82 0.15
N ILE A 82 -6.99 0.94 0.58
CA ILE A 82 -6.91 -0.42 0.07
C ILE A 82 -7.83 -1.31 0.91
N SER A 83 -9.08 -1.43 0.46
CA SER A 83 -10.07 -2.28 1.11
C SER A 83 -9.66 -3.77 1.10
N PRO A 84 -10.17 -4.60 2.05
CA PRO A 84 -9.91 -6.05 2.06
C PRO A 84 -10.19 -6.76 0.73
N ARG A 85 -11.21 -6.27 -0.01
CA ARG A 85 -11.58 -6.81 -1.32
C ARG A 85 -10.52 -6.52 -2.38
N LEU A 86 -9.99 -5.30 -2.43
CA LEU A 86 -8.90 -4.93 -3.34
C LEU A 86 -7.64 -5.70 -2.96
N PHE A 87 -7.29 -5.69 -1.67
CA PHE A 87 -6.13 -6.42 -1.16
C PHE A 87 -6.15 -7.91 -1.52
N SER A 88 -7.29 -8.58 -1.36
CA SER A 88 -7.44 -10.01 -1.71
C SER A 88 -7.38 -10.28 -3.22
N LYS A 89 -7.83 -9.34 -4.05
CA LYS A 89 -7.87 -9.50 -5.51
C LYS A 89 -6.45 -9.60 -6.11
N TYR A 90 -5.49 -8.92 -5.48
CA TYR A 90 -4.17 -8.69 -6.08
C TYR A 90 -2.99 -9.30 -5.34
N THR A 91 -3.17 -9.71 -4.09
CA THR A 91 -2.09 -10.37 -3.33
C THR A 91 -2.13 -11.89 -3.42
N ASN A 92 -3.05 -12.46 -4.20
CA ASN A 92 -3.43 -13.88 -4.16
C ASN A 92 -2.31 -14.85 -4.55
#